data_AF-A0A0C4F351-F1
#
_entry.id   AF-A0A0C4F351-F1
#
_cell.length_a   1.000
_cell.length_b   1.000
_cell.length_c   1.000
_cell.angle_alpha   90.00
_cell.angle_beta   90.00
_cell.angle_gamma   90.00
#
_symmetry.space_group_name_H-M   'P 1'
#
loop_
_entity.id
_entity.type
_entity.pdbx_description
1 polymer ?
#
loop_
_entity_poly.entity_id
_entity_poly.type
_entity_poly.pdbx_seq_one_letter_code
_entity_poly.pdbx_strand_id
1 'polypeptide(L)'
;SGCTKSDSCCPFSQSTCAPDNDYIMTATSSRPTSSFSPCSIGNVCSNLKAGGGGKMDTSCLSEPGAHRNISLNQCGNGIVDPGEDCDPGDTPSPCCQWGICKFTPQAVCDPTHSPCCAPTCQFSAYGTICRPVVDPVCDQAEMCTGKDAECPADTFVQNGLSCGASGAGLSCAAGKCTSRDQQCQAQDPKLGLKQACDPAASMDCRIACKDPNQPNQCVVLETKFVEGSPCGCGGFCSATGTCVGGDQAGCGDQWREVSHDSV
;
A
#
# COMPACT_ATOMS: atom_id res chain seq x y z
N SER A 1 1.84 -4.17 21.02
CA SER A 1 2.98 -3.70 20.20
C SER A 1 2.55 -3.71 18.75
N GLY A 2 2.20 -2.54 18.21
CA GLY A 2 1.71 -2.37 16.84
C GLY A 2 2.83 -2.41 15.80
N CYS A 3 2.47 -2.75 14.56
CA CYS A 3 3.38 -2.73 13.41
C CYS A 3 3.54 -1.26 12.95
N THR A 4 4.77 -0.71 12.97
CA THR A 4 5.08 0.60 12.35
C THR A 4 5.47 0.40 10.88
N LYS A 5 5.31 1.44 10.04
CA LYS A 5 5.64 1.41 8.60
C LYS A 5 7.12 1.06 8.32
N SER A 6 8.01 1.21 9.30
CA SER A 6 9.47 1.01 9.19
C SER A 6 9.99 -0.30 9.80
N ASP A 7 9.20 -0.99 10.61
CA ASP A 7 9.69 -2.18 11.31
C ASP A 7 9.70 -3.42 10.41
N SER A 8 10.78 -4.19 10.51
CA SER A 8 10.79 -5.59 10.11
C SER A 8 9.78 -6.33 10.99
N CYS A 9 8.54 -6.36 10.54
CA CYS A 9 7.40 -6.92 11.26
C CYS A 9 7.80 -8.26 11.90
N CYS A 10 7.75 -8.32 13.23
CA CYS A 10 8.02 -9.42 14.17
C CYS A 10 8.73 -10.69 13.62
N PRO A 11 9.83 -11.16 14.23
CA PRO A 11 10.51 -12.37 13.78
C PRO A 11 9.59 -13.60 13.88
N PHE A 12 9.57 -14.38 12.79
CA PHE A 12 8.98 -15.71 12.74
C PHE A 12 9.59 -16.58 13.85
N SER A 13 8.79 -17.09 14.78
CA SER A 13 9.22 -18.23 15.59
C SER A 13 8.17 -19.34 15.51
N GLN A 14 8.56 -20.44 14.88
CA GLN A 14 7.77 -21.68 14.81
C GLN A 14 7.64 -22.36 16.18
N SER A 15 8.42 -21.94 17.18
CA SER A 15 8.58 -22.62 18.46
C SER A 15 7.76 -22.05 19.62
N THR A 16 7.00 -20.97 19.42
CA THR A 16 6.44 -20.17 20.53
C THR A 16 4.92 -19.98 20.45
N CYS A 17 4.20 -20.78 19.66
CA CYS A 17 2.74 -20.78 19.75
C CYS A 17 2.33 -21.64 20.98
N ALA A 18 2.31 -21.03 22.18
CA ALA A 18 1.77 -21.67 23.37
C ALA A 18 0.26 -21.94 23.19
N PRO A 19 -0.25 -23.14 23.47
CA PRO A 19 -1.59 -23.59 23.09
C PRO A 19 -2.69 -23.22 24.10
N ASP A 20 -2.49 -22.24 24.98
CA ASP A 20 -3.39 -21.99 26.12
C ASP A 20 -4.74 -21.33 25.74
N ASN A 21 -5.16 -21.38 24.46
CA ASN A 21 -6.42 -20.80 23.96
C ASN A 21 -6.62 -19.29 24.23
N ASP A 22 -5.55 -18.58 24.53
CA ASP A 22 -5.60 -17.18 24.98
C ASP A 22 -5.52 -16.14 23.84
N TYR A 23 -5.69 -16.56 22.58
CA TYR A 23 -5.60 -15.65 21.41
C TYR A 23 -6.80 -15.75 20.47
N ILE A 24 -7.10 -14.63 19.79
CA ILE A 24 -8.26 -14.47 18.88
C ILE A 24 -8.30 -15.56 17.79
N MET A 25 -7.14 -15.94 17.25
CA MET A 25 -7.04 -16.89 16.13
C MET A 25 -6.89 -18.35 16.58
N THR A 26 -7.21 -18.65 17.84
CA THR A 26 -7.20 -20.05 18.30
C THR A 26 -8.43 -20.79 17.75
N ALA A 27 -8.21 -21.99 17.18
CA ALA A 27 -9.26 -22.75 16.48
C ALA A 27 -10.48 -23.08 17.34
N THR A 28 -10.29 -23.22 18.65
CA THR A 28 -11.35 -23.41 19.65
C THR A 28 -11.08 -22.49 20.83
N SER A 29 -11.95 -21.52 21.07
CA SER A 29 -11.81 -20.67 22.25
C SER A 29 -12.81 -21.07 23.33
N SER A 30 -12.31 -21.17 24.57
CA SER A 30 -13.14 -21.32 25.78
C SER A 30 -13.18 -20.04 26.62
N ARG A 31 -12.51 -18.97 26.19
CA ARG A 31 -12.39 -17.70 26.91
C ARG A 31 -12.46 -16.50 25.95
N PRO A 32 -13.10 -15.39 26.32
CA PRO A 32 -13.00 -14.17 25.53
C PRO A 32 -11.55 -13.66 25.53
N THR A 33 -10.97 -13.50 24.35
CA THR A 33 -9.59 -13.04 24.16
C THR A 33 -9.58 -11.86 23.18
N SER A 34 -8.77 -10.84 23.47
CA SER A 34 -8.67 -9.60 22.67
C SER A 34 -7.30 -9.43 22.00
N SER A 35 -6.42 -10.43 22.13
CA SER A 35 -5.05 -10.37 21.63
C SER A 35 -4.82 -11.35 20.48
N PHE A 36 -4.09 -10.90 19.46
CA PHE A 36 -3.54 -11.79 18.43
C PHE A 36 -2.28 -12.50 18.94
N SER A 37 -2.09 -13.76 18.52
CA SER A 37 -0.84 -14.47 18.82
C SER A 37 0.33 -13.85 18.05
N PRO A 38 1.58 -14.00 18.51
CA PRO A 38 2.76 -13.58 17.74
C PRO A 38 2.79 -14.20 16.33
N CYS A 39 2.34 -15.46 16.21
CA CYS A 39 2.20 -16.18 14.96
C CYS A 39 1.19 -15.48 14.01
N SER A 40 0.05 -15.02 14.54
CA SER A 40 -0.97 -14.27 13.80
C SER A 40 -0.50 -12.88 13.39
N ILE A 41 0.18 -12.15 14.30
CA ILE A 41 0.73 -10.81 14.01
C ILE A 41 1.78 -10.90 12.90
N GLY A 42 2.71 -11.87 12.99
CA GLY A 42 3.72 -12.09 11.95
C GLY A 42 3.11 -12.40 10.58
N ASN A 43 2.08 -13.26 10.54
CA ASN A 43 1.37 -13.58 9.30
C ASN A 43 0.62 -12.36 8.74
N VAL A 44 -0.15 -11.65 9.55
CA VAL A 44 -0.92 -10.47 9.11
C VAL A 44 0.04 -9.40 8.60
N CYS A 45 1.06 -9.04 9.37
CA CYS A 45 1.99 -7.99 8.95
C CYS A 45 2.84 -8.42 7.74
N SER A 46 3.19 -9.71 7.57
CA SER A 46 3.86 -10.20 6.35
C SER A 46 2.98 -10.13 5.10
N ASN A 47 1.67 -10.34 5.24
CA ASN A 47 0.75 -10.26 4.11
C ASN A 47 0.31 -8.82 3.79
N LEU A 48 0.28 -7.93 4.79
CA LEU A 48 -0.10 -6.51 4.67
C LEU A 48 1.06 -5.57 4.32
N LYS A 49 2.30 -6.06 4.14
CA LYS A 49 3.45 -5.19 3.80
C LYS A 49 3.17 -4.35 2.55
N ALA A 50 3.05 -3.04 2.75
CA ALA A 50 3.08 -2.06 1.67
C ALA A 50 4.43 -2.15 0.93
N GLY A 51 4.43 -1.89 -0.38
CA GLY A 51 5.67 -1.85 -1.17
C GLY A 51 6.14 -3.13 -1.86
N GLY A 52 5.24 -4.09 -2.10
CA GLY A 52 5.50 -5.18 -3.07
C GLY A 52 5.99 -6.50 -2.47
N GLY A 53 6.01 -6.64 -1.14
CA GLY A 53 6.24 -7.92 -0.46
C GLY A 53 4.99 -8.59 0.12
N GLY A 54 3.89 -7.85 0.29
CA GLY A 54 2.62 -8.37 0.79
C GLY A 54 1.84 -9.15 -0.28
N LYS A 55 1.12 -10.20 0.15
CA LYS A 55 0.23 -10.99 -0.72
C LYS A 55 -1.23 -10.52 -0.69
N MET A 56 -1.53 -9.50 0.12
CA MET A 56 -2.86 -8.93 0.24
C MET A 56 -2.90 -7.58 -0.49
N ASP A 57 -3.98 -7.34 -1.23
CA ASP A 57 -4.26 -6.03 -1.78
C ASP A 57 -4.67 -5.08 -0.64
N THR A 58 -3.81 -4.12 -0.33
CA THR A 58 -4.04 -3.10 0.70
C THR A 58 -4.44 -1.76 0.10
N SER A 59 -4.74 -1.69 -1.22
CA SER A 59 -5.11 -0.44 -1.89
C SER A 59 -6.40 0.18 -1.37
N CYS A 60 -7.24 -0.61 -0.70
CA CYS A 60 -8.45 -0.14 -0.03
C CYS A 60 -8.23 0.39 1.39
N LEU A 61 -7.04 0.21 1.97
CA LEU A 61 -6.69 0.76 3.27
C LEU A 61 -6.24 2.21 3.08
N SER A 62 -6.92 3.14 3.75
CA SER A 62 -6.58 4.55 3.75
C SER A 62 -5.76 4.91 4.99
N GLU A 63 -5.13 6.08 4.97
CA GLU A 63 -4.55 6.64 6.19
C GLU A 63 -5.64 6.87 7.25
N PRO A 64 -5.32 6.72 8.56
CA PRO A 64 -6.25 7.05 9.64
C PRO A 64 -6.83 8.46 9.45
N GLY A 65 -8.15 8.62 9.58
CA GLY A 65 -8.82 9.91 9.41
C GLY A 65 -9.18 10.29 7.96
N ALA A 66 -8.71 9.57 6.94
CA ALA A 66 -9.08 9.82 5.54
C ALA A 66 -10.57 9.56 5.24
N HIS A 67 -11.23 8.75 6.08
CA HIS A 67 -12.65 8.49 6.03
C HIS A 67 -13.33 8.81 7.36
N ARG A 68 -14.54 9.37 7.29
CA ARG A 68 -15.35 9.66 8.48
C ARG A 68 -15.86 8.35 9.06
N ASN A 69 -15.28 7.93 10.18
CA ASN A 69 -15.73 6.74 10.89
C ASN A 69 -17.16 6.94 11.41
N ILE A 70 -17.96 5.87 11.35
CA ILE A 70 -19.22 5.74 12.12
C ILE A 70 -18.89 5.25 13.54
N SER A 71 -17.77 5.73 14.10
CA SER A 71 -17.32 5.40 15.45
C SER A 71 -18.29 6.03 16.46
N LEU A 72 -18.41 5.43 17.63
CA LEU A 72 -19.15 6.01 18.76
C LEU A 72 -18.38 7.17 19.42
N ASN A 73 -17.35 7.73 18.76
CA ASN A 73 -16.42 8.73 19.28
C ASN A 73 -15.91 8.34 20.67
N GLN A 74 -15.11 7.27 20.71
CA GLN A 74 -14.66 6.67 21.95
C GLN A 74 -13.18 6.92 22.18
N CYS A 75 -12.90 7.90 23.03
CA CYS A 75 -11.56 8.16 23.51
C CYS A 75 -10.92 6.92 24.15
N GLY A 76 -9.71 6.59 23.71
CA GLY A 76 -8.93 5.45 24.18
C GLY A 76 -8.96 4.25 23.24
N ASN A 77 -9.55 4.38 22.03
CA ASN A 77 -9.57 3.32 21.03
C ASN A 77 -8.37 3.38 20.06
N GLY A 78 -7.56 4.44 20.16
CA GLY A 78 -6.39 4.64 19.31
C GLY A 78 -6.74 5.14 17.90
N ILE A 79 -7.86 5.85 17.74
CA ILE A 79 -8.27 6.53 16.51
C ILE A 79 -8.73 7.93 16.89
N VAL A 80 -8.12 8.97 16.30
CA VAL A 80 -8.55 10.36 16.54
C VAL A 80 -9.92 10.59 15.89
N ASP A 81 -10.97 10.61 16.71
CA ASP A 81 -12.34 10.85 16.26
C ASP A 81 -12.70 12.35 16.26
N PRO A 82 -13.75 12.79 15.52
CA PRO A 82 -14.14 14.20 15.50
C PRO A 82 -14.43 14.75 16.90
N GLY A 83 -13.63 15.73 17.33
CA GLY A 83 -13.73 16.36 18.65
C GLY A 83 -12.57 16.01 19.59
N GLU A 84 -11.73 15.04 19.23
CA GLU A 84 -10.50 14.67 19.91
C GLU A 84 -9.30 15.37 19.27
N ASP A 85 -8.28 15.69 20.05
CA ASP A 85 -7.02 16.25 19.52
C ASP A 85 -5.97 15.14 19.32
N CYS A 86 -6.11 14.03 20.04
CA CYS A 86 -5.20 12.89 20.06
C CYS A 86 -5.90 11.69 20.73
N ASP A 87 -5.50 10.46 20.41
CA ASP A 87 -5.99 9.27 21.12
C ASP A 87 -4.87 8.22 21.32
N PRO A 88 -4.24 8.12 22.50
CA PRO A 88 -3.12 7.21 22.72
C PRO A 88 -3.52 5.71 22.68
N GLY A 89 -4.81 5.40 22.62
CA GLY A 89 -5.33 4.05 22.74
C GLY A 89 -4.98 3.42 24.09
N ASP A 90 -4.61 2.14 24.04
CA ASP A 90 -4.15 1.38 25.22
C ASP A 90 -2.73 1.76 25.68
N THR A 91 -1.97 2.49 24.86
CA THR A 91 -0.56 2.85 25.14
C THR A 91 -0.43 4.33 25.51
N PRO A 92 -0.17 4.68 26.78
CA PRO A 92 -0.10 6.07 27.20
C PRO A 92 0.91 6.89 26.40
N SER A 93 0.50 8.10 25.99
CA SER A 93 1.39 9.10 25.38
C SER A 93 1.60 10.27 26.34
N PRO A 94 2.82 10.83 26.47
CA PRO A 94 3.04 12.05 27.26
C PRO A 94 2.38 13.30 26.64
N CYS A 95 2.01 13.22 25.35
CA CYS A 95 1.43 14.34 24.61
C CYS A 95 -0.09 14.37 24.68
N CYS A 96 -0.73 13.28 25.13
CA CYS A 96 -2.17 13.14 25.18
C CYS A 96 -2.70 12.77 26.56
N GLN A 97 -3.73 13.48 27.03
CA GLN A 97 -4.38 13.20 28.30
C GLN A 97 -5.29 11.96 28.16
N TRP A 98 -4.90 10.88 28.83
CA TRP A 98 -5.63 9.61 28.80
C TRP A 98 -7.06 9.75 29.33
N GLY A 99 -8.03 9.20 28.60
CA GLY A 99 -9.46 9.28 28.93
C GLY A 99 -10.13 10.63 28.63
N ILE A 100 -9.38 11.63 28.15
CA ILE A 100 -9.89 12.95 27.75
C ILE A 100 -9.65 13.20 26.25
N CYS A 101 -8.60 12.61 25.67
CA CYS A 101 -8.25 12.73 24.24
C CYS A 101 -8.03 14.18 23.81
N LYS A 102 -7.33 14.91 24.69
CA LYS A 102 -6.87 16.29 24.49
C LYS A 102 -5.38 16.36 24.73
N PHE A 103 -4.73 17.28 24.01
CA PHE A 103 -3.32 17.52 24.20
C PHE A 103 -3.01 17.89 25.66
N THR A 104 -1.87 17.43 26.16
CA THR A 104 -1.31 17.96 27.41
C THR A 104 -0.92 19.43 27.22
N PRO A 105 -0.79 20.22 28.30
CA PRO A 105 -0.36 21.61 28.16
C PRO A 105 0.94 21.72 27.36
N GLN A 106 0.96 22.62 26.36
CA GLN A 106 2.07 22.86 25.42
C GLN A 106 2.26 21.82 24.31
N ALA A 107 1.58 20.67 24.34
CA ALA A 107 1.58 19.75 23.22
C ALA A 107 0.80 20.34 22.03
N VAL A 108 1.34 20.21 20.83
CA VAL A 108 0.70 20.62 19.57
C VAL A 108 0.42 19.45 18.63
N CYS A 109 0.94 18.28 18.96
CA CYS A 109 0.79 17.04 18.22
C CYS A 109 1.05 15.84 19.15
N ASP A 110 0.72 14.64 18.66
CA ASP A 110 1.00 13.38 19.35
C ASP A 110 1.72 12.37 18.42
N PRO A 111 2.88 11.82 18.83
CA PRO A 111 3.67 10.92 17.98
C PRO A 111 3.04 9.55 17.74
N THR A 112 1.96 9.19 18.43
CA THR A 112 1.26 7.92 18.19
C THR A 112 0.40 7.95 16.92
N HIS A 113 0.05 9.15 16.43
CA HIS A 113 -0.77 9.34 15.21
C HIS A 113 -0.10 10.16 14.13
N SER A 114 0.75 11.11 14.53
CA SER A 114 1.29 12.11 13.62
C SER A 114 2.76 11.79 13.31
N PRO A 115 3.11 11.39 12.06
CA PRO A 115 4.47 11.00 11.69
C PRO A 115 5.51 12.14 11.82
N CYS A 116 5.04 13.39 11.76
CA CYS A 116 5.87 14.57 11.95
C CYS A 116 5.74 15.18 13.34
N CYS A 117 5.38 14.39 14.35
CA CYS A 117 5.45 14.79 15.75
C CYS A 117 6.69 14.21 16.44
N ALA A 118 7.48 15.08 17.05
CA ALA A 118 8.61 14.67 17.88
C ALA A 118 8.11 14.14 19.25
N PRO A 119 8.90 13.29 19.94
CA PRO A 119 8.56 12.82 21.29
C PRO A 119 8.37 13.93 22.34
N THR A 120 8.83 15.14 22.04
CA THR A 120 8.62 16.35 22.86
C THR A 120 7.27 17.02 22.62
N CYS A 121 6.35 16.38 21.90
CA CYS A 121 5.01 16.89 21.58
C CYS A 121 5.02 18.17 20.73
N GLN A 122 6.06 18.34 19.93
CA GLN A 122 6.27 19.46 19.01
C GLN A 122 6.47 18.94 17.59
N PHE A 123 6.26 19.78 16.58
CA PHE A 123 6.56 19.40 15.20
C PHE A 123 8.03 18.99 15.05
N SER A 124 8.23 17.87 14.37
CA SER A 124 9.55 17.37 13.98
C SER A 124 10.29 18.39 13.14
N ALA A 125 11.62 18.45 13.27
CA ALA A 125 12.45 19.38 12.52
C ALA A 125 12.25 19.23 11.00
N TYR A 126 12.41 20.35 10.26
CA TYR A 126 12.41 20.33 8.81
C TYR A 126 13.42 19.30 8.27
N GLY A 127 13.00 18.48 7.31
CA GLY A 127 13.85 17.45 6.73
C GLY A 127 13.84 16.10 7.47
N THR A 128 13.11 15.98 8.58
CA THR A 128 12.88 14.67 9.23
C THR A 128 12.08 13.78 8.29
N ILE A 129 12.62 12.62 7.91
CA ILE A 129 11.90 11.67 7.04
C ILE A 129 10.68 11.11 7.80
N CYS A 130 9.48 11.31 7.24
CA CYS A 130 8.23 10.80 7.80
C CYS A 130 7.63 9.66 6.97
N ARG A 131 7.96 9.58 5.68
CA ARG A 131 7.71 8.40 4.85
C ARG A 131 9.00 8.02 4.11
N PRO A 132 9.57 6.84 4.37
CA PRO A 132 10.76 6.38 3.67
C PRO A 132 10.40 5.94 2.24
N VAL A 133 11.41 5.96 1.37
CA VAL A 133 11.32 5.43 0.01
C VAL A 133 10.94 3.94 0.04
N VAL A 134 9.92 3.56 -0.73
CA VAL A 134 9.50 2.18 -0.94
C VAL A 134 10.26 1.53 -2.10
N ASP A 135 10.38 2.23 -3.22
CA ASP A 135 11.16 1.82 -4.40
C ASP A 135 12.24 2.86 -4.71
N PRO A 136 13.53 2.49 -4.71
CA PRO A 136 14.63 3.44 -4.82
C PRO A 136 14.68 4.20 -6.16
N VAL A 137 13.96 3.73 -7.18
CA VAL A 137 13.92 4.37 -8.50
C VAL A 137 12.60 5.07 -8.73
N CYS A 138 11.49 4.50 -8.24
CA CYS A 138 10.15 4.98 -8.57
C CYS A 138 9.47 5.81 -7.48
N ASP A 139 10.00 5.80 -6.26
CA ASP A 139 9.41 6.46 -5.10
C ASP A 139 10.37 7.51 -4.51
N GLN A 140 9.81 8.57 -3.92
CA GLN A 140 10.58 9.60 -3.21
C GLN A 140 10.40 9.43 -1.70
N ALA A 141 11.13 10.19 -0.88
CA ALA A 141 10.87 10.21 0.56
C ALA A 141 10.22 11.54 0.92
N GLU A 142 9.20 11.50 1.75
CA GLU A 142 8.57 12.69 2.29
C GLU A 142 9.20 13.06 3.62
N MET A 143 9.38 14.37 3.78
CA MET A 143 10.04 14.96 4.92
C MET A 143 9.13 15.98 5.58
N CYS A 144 9.18 16.01 6.90
CA CYS A 144 8.45 16.96 7.71
C CYS A 144 8.82 18.39 7.34
N THR A 145 7.81 19.26 7.32
CA THR A 145 7.95 20.68 6.98
C THR A 145 8.48 21.52 8.14
N GLY A 146 8.51 20.97 9.36
CA GLY A 146 8.80 21.72 10.58
C GLY A 146 7.63 22.54 11.12
N LYS A 147 6.46 22.48 10.47
CA LYS A 147 5.31 23.35 10.77
C LYS A 147 3.97 22.61 10.83
N ASP A 148 3.99 21.31 10.61
CA ASP A 148 2.82 20.45 10.58
C ASP A 148 3.15 19.12 11.27
N ALA A 149 2.13 18.51 11.88
CA ALA A 149 2.21 17.20 12.50
C ALA A 149 2.08 16.08 11.45
N GLU A 150 1.43 16.38 10.32
CA GLU A 150 1.23 15.43 9.23
C GLU A 150 2.42 15.39 8.28
N CYS A 151 2.64 14.19 7.74
CA CYS A 151 3.59 14.02 6.64
C CYS A 151 2.99 14.62 5.37
N PRO A 152 3.76 15.30 4.51
CA PRO A 152 3.28 15.71 3.20
C PRO A 152 2.71 14.54 2.40
N ALA A 153 1.82 14.84 1.46
CA ALA A 153 1.22 13.84 0.57
C ALA A 153 2.31 13.06 -0.18
N ASP A 154 2.08 11.76 -0.35
CA ASP A 154 2.99 10.83 -1.03
C ASP A 154 3.23 11.26 -2.49
N THR A 155 4.50 11.35 -2.90
CA THR A 155 4.92 11.74 -4.23
C THR A 155 5.80 10.69 -4.90
N PHE A 156 5.47 10.40 -6.15
CA PHE A 156 6.17 9.38 -6.94
C PHE A 156 6.94 9.97 -8.11
N VAL A 157 7.93 9.23 -8.59
CA VAL A 157 8.54 9.48 -9.89
C VAL A 157 7.49 9.24 -10.98
N GLN A 158 7.61 9.98 -12.08
CA GLN A 158 6.65 9.95 -13.18
C GLN A 158 6.38 8.51 -13.68
N ASN A 159 5.09 8.17 -13.80
CA ASN A 159 4.66 6.88 -14.35
C ASN A 159 5.23 6.67 -15.78
N GLY A 160 5.62 5.43 -16.08
CA GLY A 160 6.20 5.05 -17.37
C GLY A 160 7.72 5.19 -17.45
N LEU A 161 8.38 5.85 -16.49
CA LEU A 161 9.85 5.91 -16.46
C LEU A 161 10.42 4.49 -16.33
N SER A 162 11.35 4.11 -17.20
CA SER A 162 12.00 2.80 -17.13
C SER A 162 12.75 2.63 -15.81
N CYS A 163 12.57 1.47 -15.21
CA CYS A 163 13.23 1.10 -13.96
C CYS A 163 13.77 -0.34 -14.09
N GLY A 164 14.75 -0.73 -13.26
CA GLY A 164 15.34 -2.06 -13.32
C GLY A 164 16.26 -2.31 -14.52
N ALA A 165 16.51 -3.58 -14.82
CA ALA A 165 17.46 -4.00 -15.85
C ALA A 165 16.93 -3.70 -17.27
N SER A 166 17.83 -3.26 -18.15
CA SER A 166 17.49 -3.04 -19.57
C SER A 166 16.89 -4.28 -20.21
N GLY A 167 15.75 -4.11 -20.89
CA GLY A 167 15.03 -5.21 -21.53
C GLY A 167 14.04 -5.98 -20.63
N ALA A 168 13.98 -5.66 -19.32
CA ALA A 168 13.00 -6.28 -18.42
C ALA A 168 11.56 -5.77 -18.59
N GLY A 169 11.36 -4.69 -19.36
CA GLY A 169 10.03 -4.11 -19.61
C GLY A 169 9.37 -3.50 -18.38
N LEU A 170 10.16 -3.14 -17.35
CA LEU A 170 9.67 -2.54 -16.12
C LEU A 170 9.63 -1.02 -16.23
N SER A 171 8.59 -0.44 -15.68
CA SER A 171 8.41 1.00 -15.56
C SER A 171 7.78 1.39 -14.23
N CYS A 172 8.01 2.63 -13.83
CA CYS A 172 7.39 3.19 -12.63
C CYS A 172 5.88 3.28 -12.80
N ALA A 173 5.15 2.79 -11.80
CA ALA A 173 3.70 2.91 -11.68
C ALA A 173 3.36 3.12 -10.20
N ALA A 174 2.84 4.31 -9.87
CA ALA A 174 2.46 4.71 -8.50
C ALA A 174 3.51 4.35 -7.44
N GLY A 175 4.75 4.79 -7.67
CA GLY A 175 5.85 4.57 -6.72
C GLY A 175 6.50 3.19 -6.79
N LYS A 176 6.10 2.31 -7.70
CA LYS A 176 6.65 0.94 -7.80
C LYS A 176 7.28 0.67 -9.15
N CYS A 177 8.44 0.04 -9.15
CA CYS A 177 9.00 -0.51 -10.37
C CYS A 177 8.31 -1.83 -10.73
N THR A 178 7.45 -1.84 -11.76
CA THR A 178 6.65 -3.01 -12.11
C THR A 178 6.38 -3.13 -13.61
N SER A 179 5.70 -4.20 -14.02
CA SER A 179 5.16 -4.38 -15.37
C SER A 179 3.83 -5.11 -15.31
N ARG A 180 3.08 -5.07 -16.42
CA ARG A 180 1.83 -5.85 -16.54
C ARG A 180 2.10 -7.36 -16.35
N ASP A 181 3.25 -7.85 -16.83
CA ASP A 181 3.66 -9.25 -16.65
C ASP A 181 3.93 -9.59 -15.18
N GLN A 182 4.66 -8.73 -14.46
CA GLN A 182 4.86 -8.93 -13.01
C GLN A 182 3.55 -8.90 -12.23
N GLN A 183 2.61 -8.04 -12.63
CA GLN A 183 1.30 -7.97 -12.01
C GLN A 183 0.45 -9.22 -12.30
N CYS A 184 0.59 -9.83 -13.47
CA CYS A 184 0.03 -11.17 -13.75
C CYS A 184 0.66 -12.26 -12.89
N GLN A 185 1.99 -12.24 -12.73
CA GLN A 185 2.73 -13.22 -11.91
C GLN A 185 2.42 -13.09 -10.41
N ALA A 186 2.05 -11.89 -9.95
CA ALA A 186 1.65 -11.63 -8.58
C ALA A 186 0.24 -12.13 -8.24
N GLN A 187 -0.54 -12.57 -9.24
CA GLN A 187 -1.85 -13.20 -9.01
C GLN A 187 -1.69 -14.60 -8.40
N ASP A 188 -2.81 -15.27 -8.09
CA ASP A 188 -2.77 -16.60 -7.46
C ASP A 188 -1.81 -17.55 -8.21
N PRO A 189 -0.72 -18.03 -7.56
CA PRO A 189 0.27 -18.89 -8.20
C PRO A 189 -0.33 -20.17 -8.81
N LYS A 190 -1.50 -20.63 -8.31
CA LYS A 190 -2.22 -21.78 -8.87
C LYS A 190 -2.77 -21.52 -10.26
N LEU A 191 -3.01 -20.26 -10.63
CA LEU A 191 -3.46 -19.88 -11.97
C LEU A 191 -2.32 -19.91 -12.99
N GLY A 192 -1.05 -19.91 -12.57
CA GLY A 192 0.10 -20.02 -13.47
C GLY A 192 0.24 -18.85 -14.45
N LEU A 193 -0.36 -17.70 -14.17
CA LEU A 193 -0.34 -16.52 -15.03
C LEU A 193 1.07 -15.91 -15.05
N LYS A 194 1.61 -15.67 -16.25
CA LYS A 194 2.98 -15.17 -16.42
C LYS A 194 3.10 -13.91 -17.24
N GLN A 195 2.24 -13.78 -18.25
CA GLN A 195 2.31 -12.72 -19.25
C GLN A 195 0.97 -12.01 -19.33
N ALA A 196 1.01 -10.70 -19.44
CA ALA A 196 -0.15 -9.89 -19.72
C ALA A 196 -0.59 -10.03 -21.17
N CYS A 197 -1.88 -9.82 -21.38
CA CYS A 197 -2.41 -9.59 -22.72
C CYS A 197 -2.03 -8.19 -23.21
N ASP A 198 -2.07 -8.06 -24.54
CA ASP A 198 -1.79 -6.82 -25.24
C ASP A 198 -2.59 -5.66 -24.61
N PRO A 199 -1.93 -4.57 -24.17
CA PRO A 199 -2.62 -3.43 -23.59
C PRO A 199 -3.63 -2.79 -24.56
N ALA A 200 -3.45 -2.92 -25.88
CA ALA A 200 -4.42 -2.45 -26.88
C ALA A 200 -5.73 -3.26 -26.89
N ALA A 201 -5.70 -4.50 -26.39
CA ALA A 201 -6.87 -5.37 -26.34
C ALA A 201 -7.85 -5.01 -25.21
N SER A 202 -7.45 -4.18 -24.24
CA SER A 202 -8.35 -3.67 -23.20
C SER A 202 -8.19 -2.17 -22.95
N MET A 203 -9.29 -1.43 -23.05
CA MET A 203 -9.40 -0.02 -22.65
C MET A 203 -9.76 0.13 -21.16
N ASP A 204 -9.95 -0.98 -20.44
CA ASP A 204 -10.08 -1.00 -19.00
C ASP A 204 -8.76 -1.45 -18.35
N CYS A 205 -8.58 -1.09 -17.07
CA CYS A 205 -7.38 -1.44 -16.34
C CYS A 205 -7.50 -2.74 -15.55
N ARG A 206 -8.38 -3.67 -15.97
CA ARG A 206 -8.43 -4.99 -15.33
C ARG A 206 -7.19 -5.79 -15.68
N ILE A 207 -6.73 -6.60 -14.75
CA ILE A 207 -5.60 -7.50 -14.98
C ILE A 207 -6.04 -8.55 -15.99
N ALA A 208 -5.50 -8.45 -17.20
CA ALA A 208 -5.73 -9.38 -18.29
C ALA A 208 -4.43 -10.13 -18.59
N CYS A 209 -4.44 -11.44 -18.36
CA CYS A 209 -3.28 -12.31 -18.50
C CYS A 209 -3.54 -13.41 -19.51
N LYS A 210 -2.50 -13.88 -20.20
CA LYS A 210 -2.63 -15.01 -21.12
C LYS A 210 -2.96 -16.29 -20.35
N ASP A 211 -3.94 -17.05 -20.84
CA ASP A 211 -4.27 -18.37 -20.28
C ASP A 211 -3.10 -19.34 -20.51
N PRO A 212 -2.55 -19.98 -19.46
CA PRO A 212 -1.43 -20.92 -19.60
C PRO A 212 -1.75 -22.15 -20.46
N ASN A 213 -3.02 -22.55 -20.53
CA ASN A 213 -3.49 -23.67 -21.35
C ASN A 213 -3.91 -23.23 -22.75
N GLN A 214 -4.25 -21.95 -22.93
CA GLN A 214 -4.70 -21.37 -24.19
C GLN A 214 -4.04 -20.01 -24.44
N PRO A 215 -2.79 -19.95 -24.93
CA PRO A 215 -2.00 -18.73 -24.98
C PRO A 215 -2.56 -17.61 -25.87
N ASN A 216 -3.53 -17.92 -26.73
CA ASN A 216 -4.26 -16.96 -27.56
C ASN A 216 -5.52 -16.39 -26.87
N GLN A 217 -5.82 -16.82 -25.65
CA GLN A 217 -6.93 -16.35 -24.85
C GLN A 217 -6.43 -15.56 -23.64
N CYS A 218 -7.25 -14.60 -23.22
CA CYS A 218 -7.00 -13.75 -22.07
C CYS A 218 -7.96 -14.13 -20.94
N VAL A 219 -7.40 -14.41 -19.77
CA VAL A 219 -8.13 -14.46 -18.51
C VAL A 219 -8.15 -13.04 -17.95
N VAL A 220 -9.33 -12.45 -17.86
CA VAL A 220 -9.54 -11.14 -17.25
C VAL A 220 -9.98 -11.35 -15.81
N LEU A 221 -9.25 -10.72 -14.88
CA LEU A 221 -9.54 -10.78 -13.45
C LEU A 221 -10.33 -9.55 -13.01
N GLU A 222 -10.98 -9.64 -11.85
CA GLU A 222 -11.65 -8.50 -11.22
C GLU A 222 -10.67 -7.50 -10.60
N THR A 223 -9.44 -7.96 -10.32
CA THR A 223 -8.33 -7.10 -9.88
C THR A 223 -7.87 -6.18 -10.99
N LYS A 224 -7.34 -5.02 -10.62
CA LYS A 224 -6.90 -3.99 -11.56
C LYS A 224 -5.39 -3.86 -11.55
N PHE A 225 -4.82 -3.48 -12.69
CA PHE A 225 -3.44 -3.05 -12.74
C PHE A 225 -3.25 -1.83 -11.84
N VAL A 226 -2.08 -1.73 -11.22
CA VAL A 226 -1.65 -0.61 -10.38
C VAL A 226 -1.80 0.69 -11.16
N GLU A 227 -2.23 1.76 -10.49
CA GLU A 227 -2.26 3.10 -11.07
C GLU A 227 -0.92 3.45 -11.72
N GLY A 228 -0.95 4.07 -12.89
CA GLY A 228 0.26 4.34 -13.66
C GLY A 228 0.78 3.17 -14.48
N SER A 229 0.16 1.99 -14.41
CA SER A 229 0.46 0.89 -15.32
C SER A 229 0.01 1.23 -16.74
N PRO A 230 0.75 0.78 -17.78
CA PRO A 230 0.37 1.05 -19.16
C PRO A 230 -0.94 0.34 -19.53
N CYS A 231 -1.79 1.02 -20.29
CA CYS A 231 -3.05 0.52 -20.82
C CYS A 231 -3.35 1.14 -22.19
N GLY A 232 -4.14 0.46 -23.02
CA GLY A 232 -4.37 0.88 -24.39
C GLY A 232 -3.07 1.15 -25.16
N CYS A 233 -3.07 2.22 -25.96
CA CYS A 233 -1.90 2.65 -26.72
C CYS A 233 -1.40 4.00 -26.17
N GLY A 234 -0.34 3.95 -25.37
CA GLY A 234 0.26 5.14 -24.72
C GLY A 234 -0.48 5.66 -23.48
N GLY A 235 -1.54 4.98 -23.05
CA GLY A 235 -2.31 5.35 -21.86
C GLY A 235 -1.77 4.77 -20.57
N PHE A 236 -2.27 5.31 -19.45
CA PHE A 236 -1.97 4.83 -18.11
C PHE A 236 -3.24 4.65 -17.29
N CYS A 237 -3.21 3.66 -16.40
CA CYS A 237 -4.31 3.38 -15.50
C CYS A 237 -4.46 4.48 -14.44
N SER A 238 -5.67 4.99 -14.28
CA SER A 238 -6.02 5.91 -13.18
C SER A 238 -6.29 5.14 -11.88
N ALA A 239 -6.32 5.84 -10.75
CA ALA A 239 -6.74 5.30 -9.46
C ALA A 239 -8.15 4.65 -9.48
N THR A 240 -9.05 5.11 -10.37
CA THR A 240 -10.40 4.55 -10.51
C THR A 240 -10.43 3.30 -11.41
N GLY A 241 -9.32 2.98 -12.07
CA GLY A 241 -9.22 1.82 -12.95
C GLY A 241 -9.67 2.08 -14.38
N THR A 242 -9.72 3.33 -14.80
CA THR A 242 -9.95 3.72 -16.19
C THR A 242 -8.63 3.94 -16.89
N CYS A 243 -8.56 3.57 -18.17
CA CYS A 243 -7.41 3.92 -18.99
C CYS A 243 -7.49 5.39 -19.41
N VAL A 244 -6.46 6.18 -19.12
CA VAL A 244 -6.41 7.62 -19.42
C VAL A 244 -5.27 7.88 -20.40
N GLY A 245 -5.54 8.68 -21.43
CA GLY A 245 -4.53 9.09 -22.42
C GLY A 245 -4.24 8.05 -23.51
N GLY A 246 -4.80 6.84 -23.42
CA GLY A 246 -4.72 5.83 -24.48
C GLY A 246 -5.89 5.97 -25.45
N ASP A 247 -5.62 6.00 -26.76
CA ASP A 247 -6.63 5.97 -27.81
C ASP A 247 -6.41 4.82 -28.82
N GLN A 248 -7.49 4.38 -29.47
CA GLN A 248 -7.39 3.35 -30.52
C GLN A 248 -6.72 3.89 -31.80
N ALA A 249 -6.71 5.20 -32.00
CA ALA A 249 -6.06 5.84 -33.14
C ALA A 249 -4.53 5.68 -33.08
N GLY A 250 -3.92 5.85 -31.91
CA GLY A 250 -2.49 5.65 -31.67
C GLY A 250 -2.04 4.20 -31.83
N CYS A 251 -2.94 3.22 -31.60
CA CYS A 251 -2.64 1.82 -31.89
C CYS A 251 -2.34 1.58 -33.37
N GLY A 252 -3.06 2.25 -34.28
CA GLY A 252 -2.92 2.07 -35.72
C GLY A 252 -1.55 2.48 -36.28
N ASP A 253 -0.87 3.41 -35.62
CA ASP A 253 0.47 3.86 -36.02
C ASP A 253 1.58 3.04 -35.36
N GLN A 254 1.35 2.49 -34.16
CA GLN A 254 2.28 1.58 -33.50
C GLN A 254 2.44 0.26 -34.27
N TRP A 255 1.38 -0.26 -34.91
CA TRP A 255 1.47 -1.43 -35.81
C TRP A 255 2.22 -1.13 -37.12
N ARG A 256 2.29 0.13 -37.58
CA ARG A 256 3.05 0.49 -38.79
C ARG A 256 4.56 0.46 -38.55
N GLU A 257 5.02 0.87 -37.37
CA GLU A 257 6.46 0.84 -37.04
C GLU A 257 6.99 -0.60 -36.95
N VAL A 258 6.25 -1.55 -36.37
CA VAL A 258 6.68 -2.96 -36.31
C VAL A 258 6.72 -3.63 -37.69
N SER A 259 5.90 -3.18 -38.64
CA SER A 259 5.88 -3.73 -40.01
C SER A 259 7.07 -3.33 -40.89
N HIS A 260 7.84 -2.31 -40.49
CA HIS A 260 8.98 -1.83 -41.28
C HIS A 260 10.33 -2.48 -40.92
N ASP A 261 10.43 -3.17 -39.79
CA ASP A 261 11.64 -3.91 -39.36
C ASP A 261 11.59 -5.41 -39.68
N SER A 262 10.62 -5.84 -40.50
CA SER A 262 10.48 -7.23 -40.96
C SER A 262 10.44 -7.32 -42.48
N VAL A 263 11.51 -6.89 -43.16
CA VAL A 263 11.83 -7.26 -44.56
C VAL A 263 13.32 -7.52 -44.69
#